data_AF-A0A131Z6R5-F1
#
_entry.id   AF-A0A131Z6R5-F1
#
_cell.length_a   1.000
_cell.length_b   1.000
_cell.length_c   1.000
_cell.angle_alpha   90.00
_cell.angle_beta   90.00
_cell.angle_gamma   90.00
#
_symmetry.space_group_name_H-M   'P 1'
#
loop_
_entity.id
_entity.type
_entity.pdbx_description
1 polymer ?
#
loop_
_entity_poly.entity_id
_entity_poly.type
_entity_poly.pdbx_seq_one_letter_code
_entity_poly.pdbx_strand_id
1 'polypeptide(L)'
;MYCAYREGTDSCQGDSGGPAISRVHGGRYVQVGIVAHGRGCARKDIPGVYTLVEAFVPWLKQVVGHFNKAYWSEVPPQLAPYTIPQAPLTYLFV
;
A
#
# COMPACT_ATOMS: atom_id res chain seq x y z
N MET A 1 6.13 -5.26 -10.58
CA MET A 1 6.94 -4.21 -9.92
C MET A 1 7.11 -3.04 -10.87
N TYR A 2 7.35 -1.83 -10.36
CA TYR A 2 7.70 -0.64 -11.14
C TYR A 2 8.70 0.23 -10.36
N CYS A 3 9.38 1.12 -11.05
CA CYS A 3 10.36 2.04 -10.47
C CYS A 3 9.82 3.48 -10.49
N ALA A 4 10.09 4.25 -9.44
CA ALA A 4 9.80 5.68 -9.41
C ALA A 4 10.99 6.46 -8.83
N TYR A 5 11.25 7.63 -9.40
CA TYR A 5 12.38 8.47 -9.03
C TYR A 5 11.97 9.94 -8.99
N ARG A 6 12.47 10.64 -7.97
CA ARG A 6 12.51 12.09 -7.90
C ARG A 6 13.75 12.49 -7.12
N GLU A 7 14.49 13.47 -7.61
CA GLU A 7 15.70 13.94 -6.95
C GLU A 7 15.40 14.35 -5.50
N GLY A 8 16.24 13.88 -4.56
CA GLY A 8 16.11 14.16 -3.13
C GLY A 8 14.90 13.52 -2.43
N THR A 9 14.17 12.62 -3.09
CA THR A 9 12.95 11.99 -2.54
C THR A 9 13.06 10.47 -2.59
N ASP A 10 12.65 9.78 -1.51
CA ASP A 10 12.62 8.32 -1.45
C ASP A 10 11.73 7.82 -0.30
N SER A 11 11.18 6.60 -0.42
CA SER A 11 10.44 5.90 0.64
C SER A 11 11.40 5.01 1.42
N CYS A 12 12.28 5.63 2.22
CA CYS A 12 13.41 4.91 2.82
C CYS A 12 13.20 4.51 4.30
N GLN A 13 12.55 5.35 5.11
CA GLN A 13 12.55 5.19 6.57
C GLN A 13 11.13 4.90 7.08
N GLY A 14 10.85 3.62 7.36
CA GLY A 14 9.60 3.22 8.01
C GLY A 14 8.41 3.01 7.07
N ASP A 15 8.57 3.26 5.76
CA ASP A 15 7.49 3.18 4.78
C ASP A 15 7.33 1.80 4.13
N SER A 16 8.15 0.80 4.47
CA SER A 16 8.08 -0.54 3.87
C SER A 16 6.67 -1.13 3.98
N GLY A 17 6.05 -1.47 2.85
CA GLY A 17 4.66 -1.93 2.79
C GLY A 17 3.60 -0.80 2.77
N GLY A 18 4.02 0.45 2.85
CA GLY A 18 3.17 1.63 2.78
C GLY A 18 2.64 1.90 1.36
N PRO A 19 1.61 2.77 1.23
CA PRO A 19 0.98 3.07 -0.05
C PRO A 19 1.81 4.05 -0.89
N ALA A 20 2.02 3.72 -2.16
CA ALA A 20 2.48 4.70 -3.15
C ALA A 20 1.25 5.30 -3.87
N ILE A 21 1.03 6.59 -3.68
CA ILE A 21 -0.17 7.30 -4.15
C ILE A 21 0.16 8.19 -5.35
N SER A 22 -0.70 8.18 -6.37
CA SER A 22 -0.62 9.08 -7.52
C SER A 22 -1.93 9.84 -7.72
N ARG A 23 -1.82 11.07 -8.22
CA ARG A 23 -2.97 11.89 -8.59
C ARG A 23 -3.37 11.61 -10.04
N VAL A 24 -4.59 11.13 -10.23
CA VAL A 24 -5.14 10.79 -11.56
C VAL A 24 -6.02 11.90 -12.11
N HIS A 25 -6.49 11.75 -13.35
CA HIS A 25 -7.40 12.70 -13.99
C HIS A 25 -8.67 12.94 -13.13
N GLY A 26 -9.13 14.19 -13.10
CA GLY A 26 -10.21 14.63 -12.21
C GLY A 26 -9.78 14.89 -10.77
N GLY A 27 -8.47 14.88 -10.48
CA GLY A 27 -7.91 15.32 -9.20
C GLY A 27 -8.01 14.29 -8.07
N ARG A 28 -8.41 13.06 -8.36
CA ARG A 28 -8.50 11.96 -7.40
C ARG A 28 -7.12 11.41 -7.07
N TYR A 29 -6.95 10.93 -5.85
CA TYR A 29 -5.76 10.20 -5.41
C TYR A 29 -6.05 8.70 -5.47
N VAL A 30 -5.12 7.94 -6.03
CA VAL A 30 -5.23 6.49 -6.19
C VAL A 30 -3.93 5.85 -5.71
N GLN A 31 -4.03 4.78 -4.93
CA GLN A 31 -2.88 3.96 -4.60
C GLN A 31 -2.47 3.14 -5.83
N VAL A 32 -1.32 3.46 -6.40
CA VAL A 32 -0.77 2.81 -7.61
C VAL A 32 0.27 1.74 -7.26
N GLY A 33 0.83 1.81 -6.05
CA GLY A 33 1.83 0.86 -5.61
C GLY A 33 1.91 0.62 -4.11
N ILE A 34 2.82 -0.29 -3.76
CA ILE A 34 3.22 -0.59 -2.39
C ILE A 34 4.74 -0.45 -2.33
N VAL A 35 5.25 0.30 -1.36
CA VAL A 35 6.69 0.48 -1.12
C VAL A 35 7.33 -0.89 -0.90
N ALA A 36 8.33 -1.24 -1.72
CA ALA A 36 9.05 -2.51 -1.59
C ALA A 36 10.46 -2.28 -1.04
N HIS A 37 11.40 -1.86 -1.88
CA HIS A 37 12.78 -1.64 -1.46
C HIS A 37 13.48 -0.60 -2.34
N GLY A 38 14.66 -0.15 -1.90
CA GLY A 38 15.52 0.79 -2.63
C GLY A 38 16.98 0.53 -2.29
N ARG A 39 17.91 1.19 -2.99
CA ARG A 39 19.35 1.07 -2.69
C ARG A 39 19.86 2.32 -1.98
N GLY A 40 19.77 2.32 -0.64
CA GLY A 40 20.06 3.50 0.17
C GLY A 40 19.00 4.59 -0.01
N CYS A 41 19.02 5.62 0.83
CA CYS A 41 17.99 6.66 0.80
C CYS A 41 18.30 7.76 -0.21
N ALA A 42 17.33 8.07 -1.07
CA ALA A 42 17.31 9.25 -1.96
C ALA A 42 18.60 9.44 -2.78
N ARG A 43 19.21 8.33 -3.21
CA ARG A 43 20.44 8.39 -3.99
C ARG A 43 20.16 8.97 -5.37
N LYS A 44 21.06 9.86 -5.80
CA LYS A 44 21.01 10.45 -7.14
C LYS A 44 20.98 9.33 -8.20
N ASP A 45 20.08 9.48 -9.17
CA ASP A 45 19.89 8.55 -10.30
C ASP A 45 19.54 7.10 -9.91
N ILE A 46 19.13 6.85 -8.67
CA ILE A 46 18.69 5.53 -8.20
C ILE A 46 17.20 5.60 -7.81
N PRO A 47 16.30 4.92 -8.55
CA PRO A 47 14.89 4.88 -8.23
C PRO A 47 14.59 3.98 -7.03
N GLY A 48 13.48 4.26 -6.36
CA GLY A 48 12.82 3.31 -5.47
C GLY A 48 12.04 2.25 -6.27
N VAL A 49 11.89 1.06 -5.70
CA VAL A 49 11.15 -0.05 -6.30
C VAL A 49 9.84 -0.26 -5.54
N TYR A 50 8.76 -0.40 -6.31
CA TYR A 50 7.39 -0.49 -5.80
C TYR A 50 6.66 -1.69 -6.43
N THR A 51 5.80 -2.34 -5.65
CA THR A 51 4.84 -3.33 -6.18
C THR A 51 3.76 -2.61 -6.97
N LEU A 52 3.45 -3.10 -8.17
CA LEU A 52 2.39 -2.54 -9.01
C LEU A 52 1.04 -3.08 -8.56
N VAL A 53 0.21 -2.26 -7.93
CA VAL A 53 -1.10 -2.71 -7.37
C VAL A 53 -2.04 -3.21 -8.45
N GLU A 54 -2.03 -2.59 -9.63
CA GLU A 54 -2.91 -2.95 -10.76
C GLU A 54 -2.76 -4.43 -11.18
N ALA A 55 -1.53 -4.95 -11.14
CA ALA A 55 -1.24 -6.35 -11.48
C ALA A 55 -1.93 -7.36 -10.54
N PHE A 56 -2.31 -6.93 -9.34
CA PHE A 56 -2.97 -7.76 -8.33
C PHE A 56 -4.48 -7.53 -8.27
N VAL A 57 -5.06 -6.62 -9.04
CA VAL A 57 -6.51 -6.34 -9.03
C VAL A 57 -7.37 -7.60 -9.28
N PRO A 58 -7.03 -8.52 -10.20
CA PRO A 58 -7.80 -9.74 -10.37
C PRO A 58 -7.82 -10.61 -9.10
N TRP A 59 -6.67 -10.81 -8.48
CA TRP A 59 -6.54 -11.54 -7.22
C TRP A 59 -7.27 -10.82 -6.07
N LEU A 60 -7.14 -9.50 -5.97
CA LEU A 60 -7.86 -8.68 -4.99
C LEU A 60 -9.37 -8.84 -5.17
N LYS A 61 -9.89 -8.82 -6.40
CA LYS A 61 -11.32 -9.03 -6.67
C LYS A 61 -11.77 -10.43 -6.32
N GLN A 62 -10.94 -11.45 -6.54
CA GLN A 62 -11.23 -12.81 -6.11
C GLN A 62 -11.28 -12.89 -4.59
N VAL A 63 -10.25 -12.42 -3.90
CA VAL A 63 -10.16 -12.50 -2.44
C VAL A 63 -11.24 -11.63 -1.80
N VAL A 64 -11.29 -10.32 -2.11
CA VAL A 64 -12.24 -9.34 -1.56
C VAL A 64 -13.68 -9.58 -2.03
N GLY A 65 -13.90 -9.87 -3.31
CA GLY A 65 -15.23 -10.06 -3.89
C GLY A 65 -15.94 -11.34 -3.45
N HIS A 66 -15.20 -12.33 -2.95
CA HIS A 66 -15.76 -13.51 -2.32
C HIS A 66 -15.88 -13.40 -0.79
N PHE A 67 -15.45 -12.29 -0.14
CA PHE A 67 -15.86 -12.03 1.23
C PHE A 67 -17.35 -11.71 1.24
N ASN A 68 -18.14 -12.76 1.44
CA ASN A 68 -19.57 -12.65 1.64
C ASN A 68 -19.80 -11.71 2.84
N LYS A 69 -20.59 -10.63 2.65
CA LYS A 69 -20.96 -9.69 3.72
C LYS A 69 -21.50 -10.41 4.97
N ALA A 70 -22.14 -11.57 4.76
CA ALA A 70 -22.68 -12.42 5.82
C ALA A 70 -21.61 -12.96 6.79
N TYR A 71 -20.39 -13.22 6.31
CA TYR A 71 -19.32 -13.76 7.14
C TYR A 71 -18.90 -12.77 8.23
N TRP A 72 -18.74 -11.49 7.88
CA TRP A 72 -18.37 -10.44 8.85
C TRP A 72 -19.51 -9.98 9.77
N SER A 73 -20.78 -10.29 9.44
CA SER A 73 -21.90 -10.06 10.35
C SER A 73 -22.10 -11.18 11.37
N GLU A 74 -21.46 -12.34 11.17
CA GLU A 74 -21.61 -13.53 12.03
C GLU A 74 -20.34 -13.87 12.82
N VAL A 75 -19.20 -13.20 12.61
CA VAL A 75 -17.99 -13.45 13.43
C VAL A 75 -18.25 -12.99 14.87
N PRO A 76 -18.29 -13.89 15.87
CA PRO A 76 -18.36 -13.50 17.26
C PRO A 76 -17.04 -12.80 17.66
N PRO A 77 -17.07 -11.75 18.51
CA PRO A 77 -15.94 -10.85 18.78
C PRO A 77 -14.61 -11.49 19.24
N GLN A 78 -14.59 -12.79 19.55
CA GLN A 78 -13.48 -13.46 20.22
C GLN A 78 -12.48 -14.20 19.32
N LEU A 79 -12.68 -14.28 18.00
CA LEU A 79 -11.77 -15.02 17.11
C LEU A 79 -11.50 -14.30 15.77
N ALA A 80 -11.20 -13.00 15.79
CA ALA A 80 -10.50 -12.38 14.67
C ALA A 80 -9.01 -12.75 14.77
N PRO A 81 -8.44 -13.66 13.95
CA PRO A 81 -7.00 -13.79 13.89
C PRO A 81 -6.48 -12.64 13.03
N TYR A 82 -5.44 -11.99 13.54
CA TYR A 82 -4.81 -10.76 13.06
C TYR A 82 -5.52 -9.48 13.51
N THR A 83 -5.23 -9.13 14.76
CA THR A 83 -4.79 -7.79 15.15
C THR A 83 -4.23 -7.03 13.94
N ILE A 84 -5.05 -6.17 13.32
CA ILE A 84 -4.52 -4.98 12.68
C ILE A 84 -3.86 -4.24 13.84
N PRO A 85 -2.53 -4.03 13.87
CA PRO A 85 -2.00 -3.12 14.86
C PRO A 85 -2.76 -1.82 14.62
N GLN A 86 -3.52 -1.37 15.61
CA GLN A 86 -3.92 0.02 15.69
C GLN A 86 -2.62 0.79 15.91
N ALA A 87 -1.81 0.91 14.85
CA ALA A 87 -0.94 2.04 14.72
C ALA A 87 -1.90 3.23 14.80
N PRO A 88 -1.72 4.15 15.75
CA PRO A 88 -2.55 5.33 15.81
C PRO A 88 -2.58 5.97 14.42
N LEU A 89 -3.74 6.52 14.05
CA LEU A 89 -4.00 7.26 12.80
C LEU A 89 -3.10 8.51 12.62
N THR A 90 -1.95 8.55 13.29
CA THR A 90 -0.94 9.59 13.27
C THR A 90 0.17 9.35 12.24
N TYR A 91 0.24 8.20 11.55
CA TYR A 91 1.04 8.09 10.32
C TYR A 91 0.22 8.59 9.12
N LEU A 92 -0.21 9.83 9.27
CA LEU A 92 -0.80 10.68 8.27
C LEU A 92 0.37 11.45 7.64
N PHE A 93 0.65 11.16 6.37
CA PHE A 93 1.66 11.81 5.52
C PHE A 93 3.12 11.70 6.00
N VAL A 94 3.88 10.86 5.29
CA VAL A 94 5.11 11.33 4.63
C VAL A 94 4.93 11.07 3.15
#